data_AF-B1PWR2-F1
#
_entry.id   AF-B1PWR2-F1
#
_cell.length_a   1.000
_cell.length_b   1.000
_cell.length_c   1.000
_cell.angle_alpha   90.00
_cell.angle_beta   90.00
_cell.angle_gamma   90.00
#
_symmetry.space_group_name_H-M   'P 1'
#
loop_
_entity.id
_entity.type
_entity.pdbx_description
1 polymer ?
#
loop_
_entity_poly.entity_id
_entity_poly.type
_entity_poly.pdbx_seq_one_letter_code
_entity_poly.pdbx_strand_id
1 'polypeptide(L)'
;SPVWDTSLSAHALMEAGLEENDKRLEGLLDWLKDLQILDVKGDWVARRPDVRPGGWAFQYRNDHYPDVDDTAVVAMAMHRQGDEKYKEAIDRAAEWIVGMQSSSGGWGAFDPENEHFYLNSIPFADHGALLDPPTEDVTARCVGFLAQLDPDAYAEPIKRGVEFLKRTQQEDGSWWGRWGANFVYGTWSVLCALNAAGEDPKSPYIQKAVAWLKSRQREDGGWGE
;
A
#
# COMPACT_ATOMS: atom_id res chain seq x y z
N SER A 1 -13.49 8.30 -1.90
CA SER A 1 -12.16 8.10 -2.46
C SER A 1 -11.53 9.36 -3.06
N PRO A 2 -11.79 10.61 -2.64
CA PRO A 2 -11.18 11.76 -3.33
C PRO A 2 -9.65 11.76 -3.29
N VAL A 3 -9.02 11.34 -2.20
CA VAL A 3 -7.55 11.23 -2.10
C VAL A 3 -7.05 10.08 -2.98
N TRP A 4 -7.62 8.89 -2.78
CA TRP A 4 -7.31 7.69 -3.56
C TRP A 4 -7.46 7.86 -5.08
N ASP A 5 -8.60 8.38 -5.54
CA ASP A 5 -8.88 8.54 -6.97
C ASP A 5 -7.94 9.57 -7.61
N THR A 6 -7.62 10.64 -6.86
CA THR A 6 -6.69 11.68 -7.32
C THR A 6 -5.28 11.12 -7.45
N SER A 7 -4.81 10.35 -6.45
CA SER A 7 -3.47 9.78 -6.46
C SER A 7 -3.32 8.71 -7.54
N LEU A 8 -4.29 7.82 -7.72
CA LEU A 8 -4.30 6.86 -8.83
C LEU A 8 -4.38 7.53 -10.21
N SER A 9 -5.14 8.63 -10.33
CA SER A 9 -5.19 9.41 -11.57
C SER A 9 -3.83 10.03 -11.90
N ALA A 10 -3.10 10.52 -10.89
CA ALA A 10 -1.74 11.05 -11.09
C ALA A 10 -0.79 9.97 -11.61
N HIS A 11 -0.80 8.77 -11.02
CA HIS A 11 -0.03 7.61 -11.51
C HIS A 11 -0.39 7.26 -12.95
N ALA A 12 -1.68 7.13 -13.26
CA ALA A 12 -2.13 6.77 -14.61
C ALA A 12 -1.73 7.81 -15.67
N LEU A 13 -1.81 9.10 -15.34
CA LEU A 13 -1.39 10.18 -16.24
C LEU A 13 0.11 10.14 -16.51
N MET A 14 0.94 9.94 -15.48
CA MET A 14 2.39 9.81 -15.65
C MET A 14 2.75 8.58 -16.49
N GLU A 15 2.12 7.42 -16.22
CA GLU A 15 2.33 6.19 -17.02
C GLU A 15 1.88 6.34 -18.48
N ALA A 16 0.87 7.18 -18.74
CA ALA A 16 0.41 7.50 -20.10
C ALA A 16 1.32 8.51 -20.83
N GLY A 17 2.42 8.96 -20.20
CA GLY A 17 3.41 9.85 -20.80
C GLY A 17 3.11 11.34 -20.63
N LEU A 18 2.28 11.73 -19.66
CA LEU A 18 2.18 13.13 -19.27
C LEU A 18 3.52 13.58 -18.67
N GLU A 19 4.03 14.73 -19.12
CA GLU A 19 5.31 15.25 -18.62
C GLU A 19 5.22 15.58 -17.12
N GLU A 20 6.31 15.31 -16.39
CA GLU A 20 6.40 15.50 -14.92
C GLU A 20 6.21 16.97 -14.49
N ASN A 21 6.45 17.92 -15.40
CA ASN A 21 6.28 19.37 -15.19
C ASN A 21 4.91 19.90 -15.67
N ASP A 22 3.95 19.03 -16.00
CA ASP A 22 2.61 19.45 -16.38
C ASP A 22 1.90 20.10 -15.19
N LYS A 23 1.44 21.35 -15.37
CA LYS A 23 0.76 22.13 -14.32
C LYS A 23 -0.48 21.45 -13.74
N ARG A 24 -1.12 20.55 -14.50
CA ARG A 24 -2.28 19.78 -14.01
C ARG A 24 -1.82 18.73 -13.00
N LEU A 25 -0.73 18.02 -13.29
CA LEU A 25 -0.13 17.07 -12.36
C LEU A 25 0.35 17.79 -11.10
N GLU A 26 1.04 18.92 -11.28
CA GLU A 26 1.49 19.78 -10.17
C GLU A 26 0.32 20.20 -9.28
N GLY A 27 -0.79 20.70 -9.86
CA GLY A 27 -1.96 21.12 -9.10
C GLY A 27 -2.66 19.97 -8.35
N LEU A 28 -2.68 18.76 -8.92
CA LEU A 28 -3.22 17.58 -8.25
C LEU A 28 -2.37 17.19 -7.03
N LEU A 29 -1.04 17.18 -7.19
CA LEU A 29 -0.11 16.81 -6.13
C LEU A 29 -0.01 17.89 -5.04
N ASP A 30 -0.09 19.17 -5.40
CA ASP A 30 -0.18 20.26 -4.42
C ASP A 30 -1.47 20.17 -3.59
N TRP A 31 -2.60 19.87 -4.25
CA TRP A 31 -3.84 19.62 -3.54
C TRP A 31 -3.71 18.43 -2.58
N LEU A 32 -3.08 17.32 -3.00
CA LEU A 32 -2.81 16.18 -2.12
C LEU A 32 -1.90 16.56 -0.96
N LYS A 33 -0.83 17.33 -1.19
CA LYS A 33 0.09 17.79 -0.15
C LYS A 33 -0.62 18.53 0.97
N ASP A 34 -1.57 19.40 0.63
CA ASP A 34 -2.37 20.17 1.60
C ASP A 34 -3.33 19.31 2.45
N LEU A 35 -3.50 18.03 2.10
CA LEU A 35 -4.31 17.07 2.85
C LEU A 35 -3.52 16.20 3.83
N GLN A 36 -2.19 16.32 3.84
CA GLN A 36 -1.37 15.50 4.73
C GLN A 36 -1.70 15.81 6.20
N ILE A 37 -1.86 14.76 6.99
CA ILE A 37 -2.17 14.87 8.41
C ILE A 37 -0.86 14.87 9.19
N LEU A 38 -0.48 16.04 9.72
CA LEU A 38 0.79 16.25 10.43
C LEU A 38 0.63 16.49 11.94
N ASP A 39 -0.53 17.02 12.35
CA ASP A 39 -0.73 17.51 13.73
C ASP A 39 -1.74 16.67 14.54
N VAL A 40 -2.46 15.75 13.89
CA VAL A 40 -3.47 14.91 14.55
C VAL A 40 -2.94 13.51 14.79
N LYS A 41 -2.98 13.11 16.05
CA LYS A 41 -2.74 11.73 16.51
C LYS A 41 -4.06 10.98 16.53
N GLY A 42 -4.27 10.09 15.55
CA GLY A 42 -5.45 9.24 15.41
C GLY A 42 -5.44 8.03 16.35
N ASP A 43 -6.41 7.13 16.22
CA ASP A 43 -6.56 5.97 17.12
C ASP A 43 -5.33 5.04 17.11
N TRP A 44 -4.60 5.00 15.99
CA TRP A 44 -3.34 4.27 15.81
C TRP A 44 -2.27 4.55 16.88
N VAL A 45 -2.33 5.71 17.54
CA VAL A 45 -1.39 6.04 18.64
C VAL A 45 -1.54 5.16 19.86
N ALA A 46 -2.67 4.46 20.01
CA ALA A 46 -2.82 3.44 21.05
C ALA A 46 -1.74 2.36 20.95
N ARG A 47 -1.21 2.11 19.75
CA ARG A 47 -0.13 1.14 19.49
C ARG A 47 1.20 1.77 19.12
N ARG A 48 1.23 3.02 18.65
CA ARG A 48 2.43 3.74 18.21
C ARG A 48 2.45 5.18 18.75
N PRO A 49 2.54 5.39 20.07
CA PRO A 49 2.39 6.71 20.69
C PRO A 49 3.50 7.71 20.28
N ASP A 50 4.69 7.21 19.96
CA ASP A 50 5.87 8.02 19.67
C ASP A 50 6.09 8.27 18.17
N VAL A 51 5.35 7.58 17.29
CA VAL A 51 5.41 7.83 15.84
C VAL A 51 4.72 9.17 15.56
N ARG A 52 5.37 10.03 14.78
CA ARG A 52 4.81 11.33 14.42
C ARG A 52 3.79 11.17 13.26
N PRO A 53 2.66 11.89 13.23
CA PRO A 53 1.66 11.78 12.15
C PRO A 53 2.21 12.21 10.77
N GLY A 54 1.99 11.42 9.73
CA GLY A 54 2.45 11.75 8.37
C GLY A 54 1.61 11.13 7.26
N GLY A 55 0.42 10.64 7.59
CA GLY A 55 -0.44 9.92 6.67
C GLY A 55 -1.47 10.80 5.95
N TRP A 56 -2.18 10.17 5.03
CA TRP A 56 -3.38 10.67 4.37
C TRP A 56 -4.56 9.75 4.71
N ALA A 57 -5.76 10.28 4.61
CA ALA A 57 -6.97 9.48 4.68
C ALA A 57 -7.61 9.36 3.29
N PHE A 58 -8.39 8.31 3.08
CA PHE A 58 -9.21 8.11 1.88
C PHE A 58 -10.16 9.27 1.51
N GLN A 59 -10.68 10.00 2.51
CA GLN A 59 -11.64 11.09 2.36
C GLN A 59 -10.96 12.48 2.36
N TYR A 60 -11.74 13.54 2.13
CA TYR A 60 -11.25 14.92 2.18
C TYR A 60 -10.64 15.31 3.54
N ARG A 61 -11.28 14.92 4.65
CA ARG A 61 -10.88 15.22 6.03
C ARG A 61 -11.36 14.09 6.92
N ASN A 62 -10.42 13.35 7.50
CA ASN A 62 -10.69 12.24 8.40
C ASN A 62 -9.45 11.99 9.28
N ASP A 63 -8.99 13.05 9.92
CA ASP A 63 -7.62 13.17 10.44
C ASP A 63 -7.29 12.17 11.55
N HIS A 64 -8.30 11.55 12.17
CA HIS A 64 -8.13 10.50 13.18
C HIS A 64 -7.96 9.09 12.58
N TYR A 65 -8.25 8.91 11.30
CA TYR A 65 -8.19 7.63 10.59
C TYR A 65 -7.44 7.75 9.25
N PRO A 66 -6.17 8.20 9.26
CA PRO A 66 -5.31 8.00 8.10
C PRO A 66 -5.05 6.52 7.87
N ASP A 67 -4.81 6.14 6.62
CA ASP A 67 -4.53 4.79 6.20
C ASP A 67 -3.21 4.70 5.42
N VAL A 68 -2.53 3.56 5.54
CA VAL A 68 -1.18 3.39 4.97
C VAL A 68 -1.21 3.20 3.46
N ASP A 69 -2.32 2.75 2.89
CA ASP A 69 -2.47 2.53 1.45
C ASP A 69 -2.64 3.84 0.68
N ASP A 70 -3.51 4.76 1.09
CA ASP A 70 -3.57 6.12 0.53
C ASP A 70 -2.23 6.83 0.72
N THR A 71 -1.67 6.75 1.93
CA THR A 71 -0.38 7.39 2.25
C THR A 71 0.73 6.93 1.30
N ALA A 72 0.86 5.62 1.08
CA ALA A 72 1.88 5.07 0.21
C ALA A 72 1.70 5.51 -1.25
N VAL A 73 0.46 5.54 -1.77
CA VAL A 73 0.19 5.89 -3.18
C VAL A 73 0.40 7.38 -3.43
N VAL A 74 -0.03 8.23 -2.50
CA VAL A 74 0.18 9.68 -2.57
C VAL A 74 1.68 10.00 -2.56
N ALA A 75 2.41 9.48 -1.58
CA ALA A 75 3.85 9.72 -1.47
C ALA A 75 4.63 9.13 -2.66
N MET A 76 4.21 7.96 -3.18
CA MET A 76 4.78 7.36 -4.39
C MET A 76 4.57 8.26 -5.62
N ALA A 77 3.41 8.90 -5.77
CA ALA A 77 3.13 9.81 -6.88
C ALA A 77 4.01 11.07 -6.80
N MET A 78 4.12 11.66 -5.60
CA MET A 78 4.99 12.81 -5.35
C MET A 78 6.46 12.49 -5.64
N HIS A 79 6.93 11.32 -5.20
CA HIS A 79 8.31 10.88 -5.47
C HIS A 79 8.59 10.71 -6.96
N ARG A 80 7.65 10.11 -7.71
CA ARG A 80 7.77 9.94 -9.16
C ARG A 80 7.81 11.25 -9.92
N GLN A 81 7.08 12.27 -9.45
CA GLN A 81 7.08 13.59 -10.08
C GLN A 81 8.41 14.33 -9.84
N GLY A 82 9.09 14.08 -8.71
CA GLY A 82 10.49 14.45 -8.52
C GLY A 82 10.76 15.89 -8.10
N ASP A 83 9.75 16.73 -7.86
CA ASP A 83 9.95 18.08 -7.32
C ASP A 83 10.31 18.05 -5.82
N GLU A 84 11.45 18.67 -5.49
CA GLU A 84 11.97 18.83 -4.12
C GLU A 84 10.95 19.44 -3.15
N LYS A 85 9.96 20.22 -3.63
CA LYS A 85 8.91 20.78 -2.78
C LYS A 85 8.06 19.71 -2.08
N TYR A 86 8.06 18.46 -2.56
CA TYR A 86 7.35 17.34 -1.94
C TYR A 86 8.21 16.53 -0.97
N LYS A 87 9.52 16.80 -0.89
CA LYS A 87 10.47 15.99 -0.10
C LYS A 87 10.03 15.79 1.34
N GLU A 88 9.65 16.87 2.03
CA GLU A 88 9.21 16.77 3.43
C GLU A 88 7.96 15.88 3.57
N ALA A 89 6.98 16.05 2.68
CA ALA A 89 5.76 15.25 2.70
C ALA A 89 6.05 13.75 2.54
N ILE A 90 6.96 13.42 1.62
CA ILE A 90 7.43 12.05 1.37
C ILE A 90 8.18 11.49 2.59
N ASP A 91 9.09 12.25 3.18
CA ASP A 91 9.87 11.82 4.35
C ASP A 91 8.93 11.54 5.55
N ARG A 92 7.92 12.40 5.76
CA ARG A 92 6.87 12.22 6.79
C ARG A 92 6.03 10.97 6.54
N ALA A 93 5.67 10.71 5.28
CA ALA A 93 4.93 9.52 4.86
C ALA A 93 5.72 8.24 5.16
N ALA A 94 7.00 8.20 4.78
CA ALA A 94 7.87 7.06 4.99
C ALA A 94 8.09 6.77 6.48
N GLU A 95 8.34 7.80 7.31
CA GLU A 95 8.45 7.64 8.76
C GLU A 95 7.17 7.02 9.35
N TRP A 96 6.00 7.53 8.94
CA TRP A 96 4.73 7.04 9.44
C TRP A 96 4.46 5.60 8.98
N ILE A 97 4.61 5.28 7.69
CA ILE A 97 4.45 3.92 7.16
C ILE A 97 5.39 2.93 7.86
N VAL A 98 6.67 3.24 8.03
CA VAL A 98 7.62 2.37 8.73
C VAL A 98 7.18 2.16 10.19
N GLY A 99 6.74 3.23 10.87
CA GLY A 99 6.22 3.16 12.23
C GLY A 99 4.96 2.29 12.36
N MET A 100 4.16 2.19 11.31
CA MET A 100 2.90 1.44 11.26
C MET A 100 3.07 -0.03 10.87
N GLN A 101 4.29 -0.52 10.62
CA GLN A 101 4.52 -1.93 10.31
C GLN A 101 4.20 -2.81 11.53
N SER A 102 3.42 -3.87 11.31
CA SER A 102 3.11 -4.87 12.35
C SER A 102 4.29 -5.81 12.59
N SER A 103 4.34 -6.47 13.75
CA SER A 103 5.37 -7.43 14.12
C SER A 103 5.47 -8.63 13.16
N SER A 104 4.35 -9.03 12.55
CA SER A 104 4.26 -10.06 11.51
C SER A 104 4.96 -9.68 10.18
N GLY A 105 5.35 -8.42 10.02
CA GLY A 105 6.09 -7.89 8.87
C GLY A 105 5.21 -7.23 7.80
N GLY A 106 3.90 -7.45 7.84
CA GLY A 106 2.94 -6.77 6.97
C GLY A 106 2.34 -5.51 7.58
N TRP A 107 1.40 -4.92 6.83
CA TRP A 107 0.61 -3.77 7.24
C TRP A 107 -0.89 -4.06 7.12
N GLY A 108 -1.64 -3.69 8.17
CA GLY A 108 -3.08 -3.43 8.07
C GLY A 108 -3.31 -2.03 7.50
N ALA A 109 -4.57 -1.66 7.25
CA ALA A 109 -4.89 -0.36 6.64
C ALA A 109 -4.68 0.81 7.62
N PHE A 110 -5.20 0.69 8.85
CA PHE A 110 -5.31 1.78 9.82
C PHE A 110 -4.49 1.56 11.09
N ASP A 111 -4.36 0.31 11.56
CA ASP A 111 -3.77 0.00 12.86
C ASP A 111 -2.65 -1.06 12.76
N PRO A 112 -1.53 -0.86 13.48
CA PRO A 112 -0.56 -1.93 13.67
C PRO A 112 -1.00 -2.91 14.75
N GLU A 113 -0.63 -4.18 14.60
CA GLU A 113 -0.92 -5.27 15.56
C GLU A 113 -2.41 -5.53 15.80
N ASN A 114 -3.30 -5.15 14.88
CA ASN A 114 -4.74 -5.43 14.98
C ASN A 114 -5.05 -6.88 14.56
N GLU A 115 -4.40 -7.84 15.25
CA GLU A 115 -4.40 -9.28 14.94
C GLU A 115 -5.05 -10.10 16.06
N HIS A 116 -6.01 -9.52 16.79
CA HIS A 116 -6.73 -10.17 17.89
C HIS A 116 -7.81 -11.14 17.38
N PHE A 117 -7.42 -12.12 16.54
CA PHE A 117 -8.31 -13.01 15.77
C PHE A 117 -9.40 -13.71 16.60
N TYR A 118 -9.16 -13.94 17.89
CA TYR A 118 -10.16 -14.51 18.80
C TYR A 118 -11.43 -13.65 18.93
N LEU A 119 -11.37 -12.36 18.64
CA LEU A 119 -12.53 -11.47 18.64
C LEU A 119 -13.51 -11.78 17.51
N ASN A 120 -13.09 -12.46 16.45
CA ASN A 120 -14.01 -12.94 15.41
C ASN A 120 -14.87 -14.14 15.87
N SER A 121 -14.62 -14.69 17.06
CA SER A 121 -15.37 -15.84 17.61
C SER A 121 -16.51 -15.45 18.55
N ILE A 122 -16.78 -14.14 18.73
CA ILE A 122 -17.88 -13.67 19.58
C ILE A 122 -19.18 -13.56 18.76
N PRO A 123 -20.37 -13.68 19.39
CA PRO A 123 -21.65 -13.63 18.67
C PRO A 123 -21.90 -12.35 17.85
N PHE A 124 -21.22 -11.25 18.21
CA PHE A 124 -21.32 -9.97 17.51
C PHE A 124 -20.54 -9.93 16.18
N ALA A 125 -19.55 -10.80 15.98
CA ALA A 125 -18.63 -10.77 14.84
C ALA A 125 -19.04 -11.76 13.73
N ASP A 126 -20.34 -11.85 13.43
CA ASP A 126 -20.92 -12.76 12.43
C ASP A 126 -20.43 -12.50 10.99
N HIS A 127 -19.92 -11.30 10.71
CA HIS A 127 -19.36 -10.91 9.40
C HIS A 127 -17.84 -11.10 9.27
N GLY A 128 -17.13 -11.50 10.34
CA GLY A 128 -15.69 -11.86 10.29
C GLY A 128 -14.71 -10.72 9.96
N ALA A 129 -15.16 -9.47 9.92
CA ALA A 129 -14.38 -8.30 9.52
C ALA A 129 -14.18 -7.29 10.67
N LEU A 130 -14.11 -7.76 11.92
CA LEU A 130 -13.99 -6.90 13.11
C LEU A 130 -12.58 -6.30 13.28
N LEU A 131 -11.60 -6.84 12.56
CA LEU A 131 -10.17 -6.58 12.75
C LEU A 131 -9.55 -6.00 11.49
N ASP A 132 -8.39 -5.39 11.69
CA ASP A 132 -7.52 -4.85 10.63
C ASP A 132 -6.15 -5.56 10.63
N PRO A 133 -6.12 -6.90 10.41
CA PRO A 133 -4.85 -7.61 10.36
C PRO A 133 -4.07 -7.20 9.12
N PRO A 134 -2.74 -7.41 9.11
CA PRO A 134 -1.95 -7.25 7.90
C PRO A 134 -2.47 -8.06 6.71
N THR A 135 -2.48 -7.42 5.55
CA THR A 135 -3.00 -8.00 4.29
C THR A 135 -2.03 -7.80 3.15
N GLU A 136 -2.15 -8.65 2.14
CA GLU A 136 -1.22 -8.79 1.03
C GLU A 136 -1.17 -7.54 0.16
N ASP A 137 -2.32 -6.99 -0.20
CA ASP A 137 -2.45 -5.81 -1.05
C ASP A 137 -1.95 -4.52 -0.37
N VAL A 138 -2.26 -4.33 0.91
CA VAL A 138 -1.75 -3.20 1.71
C VAL A 138 -0.25 -3.32 1.92
N THR A 139 0.23 -4.51 2.30
CA THR A 139 1.68 -4.78 2.48
C THR A 139 2.45 -4.55 1.18
N ALA A 140 1.94 -5.02 0.04
CA ALA A 140 2.54 -4.81 -1.25
C ALA A 140 2.70 -3.32 -1.57
N ARG A 141 1.67 -2.51 -1.27
CA ARG A 141 1.69 -1.07 -1.51
C ARG A 141 2.75 -0.35 -0.69
N CYS A 142 2.85 -0.67 0.61
CA CYS A 142 3.90 -0.15 1.50
C CYS A 142 5.29 -0.57 1.03
N VAL A 143 5.50 -1.85 0.70
CA VAL A 143 6.77 -2.35 0.16
C VAL A 143 7.14 -1.64 -1.13
N GLY A 144 6.20 -1.50 -2.07
CA GLY A 144 6.42 -0.83 -3.34
C GLY A 144 6.84 0.64 -3.16
N PHE A 145 6.19 1.37 -2.25
CA PHE A 145 6.56 2.75 -1.94
C PHE A 145 7.96 2.85 -1.33
N LEU A 146 8.26 2.08 -0.29
CA LEU A 146 9.56 2.13 0.38
C LEU A 146 10.71 1.73 -0.55
N ALA A 147 10.49 0.70 -1.37
CA ALA A 147 11.47 0.25 -2.36
C ALA A 147 11.69 1.25 -3.49
N GLN A 148 10.64 1.96 -3.92
CA GLN A 148 10.77 3.04 -4.90
C GLN A 148 11.53 4.25 -4.32
N LEU A 149 11.27 4.58 -3.05
CA LEU A 149 11.83 5.76 -2.40
C LEU A 149 13.34 5.61 -2.14
N ASP A 150 13.73 4.58 -1.38
CA ASP A 150 15.12 4.30 -1.06
C ASP A 150 15.27 2.85 -0.55
N PRO A 151 15.61 1.88 -1.42
CA PRO A 151 15.66 0.48 -1.06
C PRO A 151 16.76 0.17 -0.03
N ASP A 152 17.83 0.98 0.03
CA ASP A 152 18.92 0.79 0.97
C ASP A 152 18.55 1.34 2.36
N ALA A 153 17.96 2.54 2.42
CA ALA A 153 17.54 3.14 3.68
C ALA A 153 16.39 2.36 4.34
N TYR A 154 15.53 1.73 3.54
CA TYR A 154 14.36 0.96 4.02
C TYR A 154 14.53 -0.56 3.86
N ALA A 155 15.76 -1.06 3.75
CA ALA A 155 16.04 -2.47 3.50
C ALA A 155 15.35 -3.44 4.49
N GLU A 156 15.36 -3.10 5.79
CA GLU A 156 14.76 -3.96 6.82
C GLU A 156 13.21 -4.03 6.76
N PRO A 157 12.46 -2.91 6.74
CA PRO A 157 11.00 -2.98 6.59
C PRO A 157 10.57 -3.61 5.25
N ILE A 158 11.29 -3.35 4.15
CA ILE A 158 11.06 -3.99 2.85
C ILE A 158 11.22 -5.50 2.96
N LYS A 159 12.35 -5.97 3.51
CA LYS A 159 12.62 -7.41 3.68
C LYS A 159 11.53 -8.08 4.49
N ARG A 160 11.12 -7.49 5.63
CA ARG A 160 10.04 -8.04 6.47
C ARG A 160 8.71 -8.10 5.73
N GLY A 161 8.38 -7.10 4.92
CA GLY A 161 7.20 -7.09 4.07
C GLY A 161 7.25 -8.16 2.98
N VAL A 162 8.37 -8.31 2.29
CA VAL A 162 8.58 -9.36 1.28
C VAL A 162 8.43 -10.77 1.90
N GLU A 163 9.00 -11.00 3.09
CA GLU A 163 8.86 -12.29 3.77
C GLU A 163 7.42 -12.54 4.29
N PHE A 164 6.68 -11.48 4.64
CA PHE A 164 5.23 -11.59 4.87
C PHE A 164 4.51 -12.06 3.60
N LEU A 165 4.74 -11.40 2.46
CA LEU A 165 4.11 -11.75 1.18
C LEU A 165 4.45 -13.18 0.74
N LYS A 166 5.71 -13.60 0.86
CA LYS A 166 6.10 -14.99 0.56
C LYS A 166 5.34 -16.01 1.41
N ARG A 167 5.12 -15.72 2.68
CA ARG A 167 4.43 -16.61 3.63
C ARG A 167 2.93 -16.70 3.40
N THR A 168 2.31 -15.63 2.90
CA THR A 168 0.85 -15.56 2.66
C THR A 168 0.45 -15.95 1.24
N GLN A 169 1.40 -16.32 0.38
CA GLN A 169 1.09 -16.81 -0.96
C GLN A 169 0.20 -18.07 -0.89
N GLN A 170 -0.85 -18.10 -1.70
CA GLN A 170 -1.76 -19.24 -1.80
C GLN A 170 -1.07 -20.44 -2.45
N GLU A 171 -1.63 -21.63 -2.22
CA GLU A 171 -1.12 -22.87 -2.81
C GLU A 171 -1.13 -22.89 -4.35
N ASP A 172 -1.98 -22.08 -4.99
CA ASP A 172 -2.02 -21.95 -6.45
C ASP A 172 -1.08 -20.84 -7.00
N GLY A 173 -0.43 -20.10 -6.11
CA GLY A 173 0.50 -19.00 -6.43
C GLY A 173 -0.11 -17.61 -6.39
N SER A 174 -1.43 -17.49 -6.21
CA SER A 174 -2.10 -16.18 -6.09
C SER A 174 -1.90 -15.55 -4.70
N TRP A 175 -2.28 -14.28 -4.59
CA TRP A 175 -2.49 -13.60 -3.32
C TRP A 175 -3.91 -13.05 -3.24
N TRP A 176 -4.47 -13.04 -2.04
CA TRP A 176 -5.78 -12.49 -1.78
C TRP A 176 -5.77 -10.96 -1.88
N GLY A 177 -6.82 -10.37 -2.44
CA GLY A 177 -7.08 -8.94 -2.42
C GLY A 177 -8.12 -8.62 -1.34
N ARG A 178 -7.70 -7.98 -0.24
CA ARG A 178 -8.61 -7.61 0.84
C ARG A 178 -9.56 -6.49 0.42
N TRP A 179 -9.04 -5.51 -0.31
CA TRP A 179 -9.70 -4.24 -0.63
C TRP A 179 -10.07 -4.09 -2.10
N GLY A 180 -9.62 -5.01 -2.96
CA GLY A 180 -10.03 -5.10 -4.36
C GLY A 180 -10.42 -6.52 -4.73
N ALA A 181 -11.39 -6.67 -5.62
CA ALA A 181 -11.89 -7.97 -6.05
C ALA A 181 -10.96 -8.59 -7.11
N ASN A 182 -10.34 -9.76 -6.90
CA ASN A 182 -10.06 -10.45 -5.64
C ASN A 182 -8.59 -10.95 -5.72
N PHE A 183 -8.36 -12.12 -6.31
CA PHE A 183 -7.03 -12.69 -6.46
C PHE A 183 -6.23 -12.03 -7.59
N VAL A 184 -6.88 -11.55 -8.66
CA VAL A 184 -6.19 -10.74 -9.68
C VAL A 184 -5.64 -9.46 -9.06
N TYR A 185 -6.43 -8.78 -8.21
CA TYR A 185 -6.03 -7.55 -7.54
C TYR A 185 -4.86 -7.78 -6.57
N GLY A 186 -4.98 -8.77 -5.68
CA GLY A 186 -3.90 -9.11 -4.74
C GLY A 186 -2.62 -9.53 -5.47
N THR A 187 -2.74 -10.42 -6.45
CA THR A 187 -1.58 -10.95 -7.19
C THR A 187 -0.86 -9.88 -8.00
N TRP A 188 -1.58 -8.99 -8.68
CA TRP A 188 -0.99 -7.85 -9.38
C TRP A 188 -0.24 -6.92 -8.42
N SER A 189 -0.89 -6.54 -7.32
CA SER A 189 -0.31 -5.64 -6.31
C SER A 189 1.01 -6.20 -5.78
N VAL A 190 1.01 -7.47 -5.40
CA VAL A 190 2.20 -8.16 -4.88
C VAL A 190 3.30 -8.27 -5.93
N LEU A 191 2.99 -8.66 -7.17
CA LEU A 191 4.00 -8.76 -8.23
C LEU A 191 4.66 -7.41 -8.54
N CYS A 192 3.90 -6.31 -8.54
CA CYS A 192 4.45 -4.96 -8.70
C CYS A 192 5.40 -4.60 -7.55
N ALA A 193 5.02 -4.90 -6.30
CA ALA A 193 5.84 -4.63 -5.12
C ALA A 193 7.14 -5.44 -5.11
N LEU A 194 7.09 -6.73 -5.47
CA LEU A 194 8.26 -7.60 -5.55
C LEU A 194 9.24 -7.14 -6.64
N ASN A 195 8.72 -6.68 -7.78
CA ASN A 195 9.53 -6.07 -8.83
C ASN A 195 10.21 -4.78 -8.35
N ALA A 196 9.48 -3.90 -7.66
CA ALA A 196 10.04 -2.68 -7.08
C ALA A 196 11.12 -2.99 -6.02
N ALA A 197 10.91 -4.02 -5.20
CA ALA A 197 11.86 -4.52 -4.21
C ALA A 197 13.07 -5.26 -4.80
N GLY A 198 13.15 -5.45 -6.12
CA GLY A 198 14.28 -6.09 -6.79
C GLY A 198 14.37 -7.60 -6.61
N GLU A 199 13.27 -8.28 -6.24
CA GLU A 199 13.24 -9.74 -6.17
C GLU A 199 13.46 -10.36 -7.56
N ASP A 200 14.18 -11.49 -7.62
CA ASP A 200 14.46 -12.17 -8.89
C ASP A 200 13.16 -12.64 -9.55
N PRO A 201 12.80 -12.13 -10.75
CA PRO A 201 11.58 -12.54 -11.44
C PRO A 201 11.54 -14.04 -11.76
N LYS A 202 12.70 -14.72 -11.80
CA LYS A 202 12.80 -16.17 -12.04
C LYS A 202 12.59 -17.01 -10.78
N SER A 203 12.44 -16.38 -9.62
CA SER A 203 12.16 -17.10 -8.38
C SER A 203 10.89 -17.96 -8.50
N PRO A 204 10.86 -19.18 -7.91
CA PRO A 204 9.74 -20.09 -8.10
C PRO A 204 8.38 -19.51 -7.70
N TYR A 205 8.32 -18.70 -6.65
CA TYR A 205 7.09 -18.13 -6.14
C TYR A 205 6.52 -17.03 -7.05
N ILE A 206 7.38 -16.20 -7.67
CA ILE A 206 6.97 -15.24 -8.71
C ILE A 206 6.51 -15.96 -9.97
N GLN A 207 7.27 -16.96 -10.44
CA GLN A 207 6.91 -17.73 -11.64
C GLN A 207 5.57 -18.44 -11.48
N LYS A 208 5.27 -18.95 -10.28
CA LYS A 208 3.98 -19.57 -9.96
C LYS A 208 2.82 -18.58 -10.04
N ALA A 209 2.98 -17.38 -9.48
CA ALA A 209 1.98 -16.32 -9.57
C ALA A 209 1.73 -15.84 -11.01
N VAL A 210 2.80 -15.70 -11.80
CA VAL A 210 2.70 -15.35 -13.23
C VAL A 210 2.00 -16.47 -14.01
N ALA A 211 2.31 -17.73 -13.73
CA ALA A 211 1.64 -18.87 -14.34
C ALA A 211 0.14 -18.90 -13.97
N TRP A 212 -0.18 -18.61 -12.71
CA TRP A 212 -1.55 -18.48 -12.24
C TRP A 212 -2.30 -17.38 -13.01
N LEU A 213 -1.75 -16.17 -13.10
CA LEU A 213 -2.38 -15.07 -13.87
C LEU A 213 -2.64 -15.48 -15.32
N LYS A 214 -1.65 -16.06 -16.01
CA LYS A 214 -1.82 -16.54 -17.39
C LYS A 214 -2.90 -17.62 -17.51
N SER A 215 -3.03 -18.49 -16.51
CA SER A 215 -4.07 -19.53 -16.50
C SER A 215 -5.49 -18.99 -16.31
N ARG A 216 -5.63 -17.75 -15.81
CA ARG A 216 -6.92 -17.06 -15.61
C ARG A 216 -7.32 -16.14 -16.76
N GLN A 217 -6.48 -16.01 -17.79
CA GLN A 217 -6.82 -15.23 -18.97
C GLN A 217 -8.00 -15.85 -19.72
N ARG A 218 -8.99 -15.03 -20.07
CA ARG A 218 -10.16 -15.43 -20.85
C ARG A 218 -9.84 -15.44 -22.35
N GLU A 219 -10.70 -16.08 -23.14
CA GLU A 219 -10.52 -16.18 -24.60
C GLU A 219 -10.49 -14.81 -25.31
N ASP A 220 -11.13 -13.79 -24.72
CA ASP A 220 -11.13 -12.41 -25.21
C ASP A 220 -9.84 -11.63 -24.85
N GLY A 221 -8.91 -12.29 -24.15
CA GLY A 221 -7.63 -11.72 -23.70
C GLY A 221 -7.70 -11.00 -22.35
N GLY A 222 -8.88 -10.87 -21.73
CA GLY A 222 -9.09 -10.19 -20.46
C GLY A 222 -9.03 -11.10 -19.22
N TRP A 223 -9.32 -10.49 -18.06
CA TRP A 223 -9.48 -11.15 -16.76
C TRP A 223 -10.78 -10.67 -16.10
N GLY A 224 -11.34 -11.48 -15.20
CA GLY A 224 -12.45 -11.03 -14.36
C GLY A 224 -12.81 -12.06 -13.30
N GLU A 225 -13.23 -11.56 -12.15
CA GLU A 225 -13.54 -12.29 -10.92
C GLU A 225 -14.86 -11.79 -10.32
#